data_AF-A0A951K093-F1
#
_entry.id   AF-A0A951K093-F1
#
_cell.length_a   1.000
_cell.length_b   1.000
_cell.length_c   1.000
_cell.angle_alpha   90.00
_cell.angle_beta   90.00
_cell.angle_gamma   90.00
#
_symmetry.space_group_name_H-M   'P 1'
#
loop_
_entity.id
_entity.type
_entity.pdbx_description
1 polymer ?
#
loop_
_entity_poly.entity_id
_entity_poly.type
_entity_poly.pdbx_seq_one_letter_code
_entity_poly.pdbx_strand_id
1 'polypeptide(L)'
;MADDPATPAATDAATPPAVLRAAFDRLHGRRLHGFSLLLTLGNRALAGRLTAEALAAGAARSEELRHPERAAAWLRARVVAAMPRRHHAPSPEEERAALDPLGADPAVVDGLADLGVRQRAAIITADIERLDPRDVETVVGRRGAGLERLLVGARGRYVVAYAAVPLASRRDPDAGPLVRRIRAVAARTLT
;
A
#
# COMPACT_ATOMS: atom_id res chain seq x y z
N MET A 1 63.70 16.60 19.23
CA MET A 1 62.52 16.96 18.44
C MET A 1 61.72 15.69 18.26
N ALA A 2 60.66 15.56 19.04
CA ALA A 2 59.91 14.32 19.21
C ALA A 2 58.83 14.15 18.15
N ASP A 3 58.54 12.88 17.88
CA ASP A 3 57.44 12.30 17.14
C ASP A 3 56.09 13.02 17.24
N ASP A 4 55.38 12.99 16.12
CA ASP A 4 53.94 13.16 16.01
C ASP A 4 53.22 11.95 16.62
N PRO A 5 52.07 12.13 17.29
CA PRO A 5 50.97 11.26 16.92
C PRO A 5 49.62 11.98 16.80
N ALA A 6 49.09 11.91 15.57
CA ALA A 6 47.83 11.28 15.22
C ALA A 6 46.54 11.75 15.94
N THR A 7 45.75 12.48 15.16
CA THR A 7 44.32 12.25 14.86
C THR A 7 43.35 11.96 16.02
N PRO A 8 42.42 12.87 16.35
CA PRO A 8 41.15 12.46 16.90
C PRO A 8 40.29 11.87 15.77
N ALA A 9 40.32 10.55 15.63
CA ALA A 9 39.28 9.82 14.91
C ALA A 9 37.98 9.99 15.70
N ALA A 10 37.22 11.03 15.37
CA ALA A 10 35.90 11.26 15.91
C ALA A 10 34.94 10.23 15.32
N THR A 11 34.94 9.05 15.94
CA THR A 11 33.82 8.15 16.20
C THR A 11 32.65 8.26 15.21
N ASP A 12 32.78 7.59 14.07
CA ASP A 12 31.63 7.17 13.27
C ASP A 12 30.97 5.99 14.02
N ALA A 13 30.27 6.31 15.11
CA ALA A 13 29.50 5.32 15.87
C ALA A 13 28.31 4.91 15.00
N ALA A 14 28.53 3.91 14.14
CA ALA A 14 27.51 3.33 13.29
C ALA A 14 26.26 3.03 14.13
N THR A 15 25.12 3.59 13.75
CA THR A 15 23.85 3.36 14.46
C THR A 15 23.58 1.86 14.53
N PRO A 16 23.31 1.29 15.71
CA PRO A 16 23.13 -0.15 15.84
C PRO A 16 22.05 -0.67 14.88
N PRO A 17 22.27 -1.80 14.17
CA PRO A 17 21.32 -2.34 13.19
C PRO A 17 19.90 -2.55 13.72
N ALA A 18 19.77 -2.85 15.02
CA ALA A 18 18.47 -2.99 15.69
C ALA A 18 17.66 -1.68 15.76
N VAL A 19 18.34 -0.54 15.95
CA VAL A 19 17.71 0.78 16.00
C VAL A 19 17.22 1.20 14.61
N LEU A 20 18.04 0.96 13.58
CA LEU A 20 17.66 1.22 12.18
C LEU A 20 16.45 0.36 11.76
N ARG A 21 16.42 -0.91 12.17
CA ARG A 21 15.27 -1.80 11.93
C ARG A 21 13.99 -1.29 12.58
N ALA A 22 14.04 -0.93 13.86
CA ALA A 22 12.87 -0.40 14.57
C ALA A 22 12.35 0.92 13.95
N ALA A 23 13.25 1.78 13.50
CA ALA A 23 12.90 3.00 12.78
C ALA A 23 12.23 2.71 11.42
N PHE A 24 12.78 1.77 10.66
CA PHE A 24 12.22 1.30 9.39
C PHE A 24 10.80 0.73 9.56
N ASP A 25 10.61 -0.16 10.55
CA ASP A 25 9.32 -0.77 10.87
C ASP A 25 8.29 0.28 11.27
N ARG A 26 8.67 1.25 12.11
CA ARG A 26 7.78 2.35 12.53
C ARG A 26 7.40 3.24 11.33
N LEU A 27 8.35 3.53 10.44
CA LEU A 27 8.13 4.39 9.28
C LEU A 27 7.18 3.74 8.26
N HIS A 28 7.36 2.46 7.98
CA HIS A 28 6.65 1.79 6.87
C HIS A 28 5.47 0.92 7.33
N GLY A 29 5.50 0.37 8.54
CA GLY A 29 4.60 -0.69 8.96
C GLY A 29 3.12 -0.32 8.93
N ARG A 30 2.74 0.83 9.50
CA ARG A 30 1.31 1.24 9.54
C ARG A 30 0.74 1.45 8.13
N ARG A 31 1.49 2.12 7.25
CA ARG A 31 1.03 2.40 5.87
C ARG A 31 1.00 1.12 5.03
N LEU A 32 2.01 0.25 5.18
CA LEU A 32 2.06 -1.03 4.48
C LEU A 32 0.95 -1.98 4.94
N HIS A 33 0.60 -1.95 6.23
CA HIS A 33 -0.52 -2.73 6.76
C HIS A 33 -1.86 -2.26 6.17
N GLY A 34 -2.10 -0.94 6.12
CA GLY A 34 -3.29 -0.38 5.47
C GLY A 34 -3.39 -0.75 3.99
N PHE A 35 -2.29 -0.68 3.25
CA PHE A 35 -2.21 -1.18 1.87
C PHE A 35 -2.58 -2.66 1.79
N SER A 36 -2.02 -3.49 2.66
CA SER A 36 -2.26 -4.93 2.67
C SER A 36 -3.71 -5.26 3.02
N LEU A 37 -4.34 -4.52 3.94
CA LEU A 37 -5.76 -4.66 4.26
C LEU A 37 -6.64 -4.36 3.04
N LEU A 38 -6.40 -3.26 2.33
CA LEU A 38 -7.14 -2.95 1.10
C LEU A 38 -6.91 -4.01 0.00
N LEU A 39 -5.67 -4.47 -0.17
CA LEU A 39 -5.34 -5.48 -1.17
C LEU A 39 -5.98 -6.85 -0.89
N THR A 40 -6.17 -7.18 0.39
CA THR A 40 -6.74 -8.44 0.88
C THR A 40 -8.23 -8.32 1.24
N LEU A 41 -8.86 -7.18 0.92
CA LEU A 41 -10.26 -6.90 1.22
C LEU A 41 -10.60 -7.14 2.71
N GLY A 42 -9.74 -6.66 3.61
CA GLY A 42 -9.98 -6.73 5.05
C GLY A 42 -9.60 -8.05 5.73
N ASN A 43 -9.03 -9.03 5.01
CA ASN A 43 -8.49 -10.25 5.65
C ASN A 43 -7.27 -9.90 6.53
N ARG A 44 -7.50 -9.63 7.82
CA ARG A 44 -6.48 -9.18 8.77
C ARG A 44 -5.32 -10.15 8.93
N ALA A 45 -5.62 -11.46 9.03
CA ALA A 45 -4.60 -12.47 9.22
C ALA A 45 -3.64 -12.52 8.02
N LEU A 46 -4.20 -12.51 6.80
CA LEU A 46 -3.41 -12.47 5.57
C LEU A 46 -2.64 -11.14 5.44
N ALA A 47 -3.30 -10.00 5.66
CA ALA A 47 -2.67 -8.68 5.59
C ALA A 47 -1.51 -8.55 6.58
N GLY A 48 -1.69 -9.01 7.82
CA GLY A 48 -0.67 -9.02 8.86
C GLY A 48 0.54 -9.86 8.45
N ARG A 49 0.31 -11.09 7.97
CA ARG A 49 1.38 -11.96 7.49
C ARG A 49 2.17 -11.34 6.33
N LEU A 50 1.47 -10.87 5.29
CA LEU A 50 2.12 -10.25 4.12
C LEU A 50 2.93 -8.99 4.51
N THR A 51 2.39 -8.19 5.42
CA THR A 51 3.10 -7.00 5.95
C THR A 51 4.36 -7.39 6.69
N ALA A 52 4.25 -8.36 7.61
CA ALA A 52 5.38 -8.83 8.42
C ALA A 52 6.50 -9.43 7.54
N GLU A 53 6.14 -10.27 6.57
CA GLU A 53 7.09 -10.85 5.60
C GLU A 53 7.80 -9.77 4.77
N ALA A 54 7.06 -8.78 4.28
CA ALA A 54 7.63 -7.68 3.51
C ALA A 54 8.57 -6.80 4.35
N LEU A 55 8.18 -6.45 5.59
CA LEU A 55 9.02 -5.68 6.51
C LEU A 55 10.29 -6.45 6.88
N ALA A 56 10.19 -7.74 7.21
CA ALA A 56 11.35 -8.57 7.50
C ALA A 56 12.33 -8.61 6.31
N ALA A 57 11.81 -8.75 5.08
CA ALA A 57 12.63 -8.72 3.88
C ALA A 57 13.24 -7.32 3.60
N GLY A 58 12.53 -6.24 3.92
CA GLY A 58 13.00 -4.86 3.76
C GLY A 58 14.07 -4.50 4.79
N ALA A 59 13.91 -4.92 6.04
CA ALA A 59 14.88 -4.73 7.10
C ALA A 59 16.22 -5.42 6.83
N ALA A 60 16.21 -6.55 6.11
CA ALA A 60 17.43 -7.21 5.65
C ALA A 60 18.18 -6.42 4.54
N ARG A 61 17.54 -5.42 3.94
CA ARG A 61 18.06 -4.58 2.84
C ARG A 61 17.99 -3.09 3.16
N SER A 62 17.92 -2.71 4.43
CA SER A 62 17.69 -1.32 4.84
C SER A 62 18.77 -0.36 4.31
N GLU A 63 20.00 -0.85 4.13
CA GLU A 63 21.11 -0.06 3.57
C GLU A 63 20.98 0.23 2.08
N GLU A 64 20.26 -0.62 1.34
CA GLU A 64 19.97 -0.43 -0.10
C GLU A 64 18.70 0.41 -0.31
N LEU A 65 17.78 0.35 0.65
CA LEU A 65 16.47 1.03 0.64
C LEU A 65 16.52 2.38 1.35
N ARG A 66 17.56 3.19 1.10
CA ARG A 66 17.77 4.49 1.79
C ARG A 66 16.72 5.55 1.44
N HIS A 67 16.08 5.43 0.28
CA HIS A 67 15.03 6.35 -0.15
C HIS A 67 13.67 5.86 0.34
N PRO A 68 13.01 6.57 1.27
CA PRO A 68 11.81 6.08 1.95
C PRO A 68 10.64 5.82 0.98
N GLU A 69 10.51 6.59 -0.10
CA GLU A 69 9.48 6.40 -1.13
C GLU A 69 9.72 5.12 -1.92
N ARG A 70 10.96 4.91 -2.37
CA ARG A 70 11.35 3.68 -3.09
C ARG A 70 11.26 2.45 -2.21
N ALA A 71 11.62 2.57 -0.93
CA ALA A 71 11.42 1.51 0.06
C ALA A 71 9.93 1.17 0.20
N ALA A 72 9.08 2.19 0.29
CA ALA A 72 7.63 2.02 0.38
C ALA A 72 7.04 1.33 -0.87
N ALA A 73 7.50 1.68 -2.07
CA ALA A 73 7.11 1.03 -3.32
C ALA A 73 7.60 -0.43 -3.38
N TRP A 74 8.85 -0.68 -3.02
CA TRP A 74 9.44 -2.01 -3.00
C TRP A 74 8.69 -2.96 -2.03
N LEU A 75 8.36 -2.47 -0.83
CA LEU A 75 7.60 -3.24 0.17
C LEU A 75 6.21 -3.64 -0.35
N ARG A 76 5.52 -2.71 -1.01
CA ARG A 76 4.22 -3.00 -1.64
C ARG A 76 4.34 -4.00 -2.78
N ALA A 77 5.39 -3.89 -3.61
CA ALA A 77 5.66 -4.86 -4.66
C ALA A 77 5.84 -6.27 -4.09
N ARG A 78 6.50 -6.39 -2.93
CA ARG A 78 6.62 -7.67 -2.20
C ARG A 78 5.28 -8.21 -1.73
N VAL A 79 4.45 -7.38 -1.10
CA VAL A 79 3.10 -7.77 -0.69
C VAL A 79 2.27 -8.26 -1.89
N VAL A 80 2.31 -7.55 -3.02
CA VAL A 80 1.59 -7.93 -4.25
C VAL A 80 2.11 -9.25 -4.81
N ALA A 81 3.43 -9.47 -4.82
CA ALA A 81 4.04 -10.69 -5.32
C ALA A 81 3.75 -11.92 -4.44
N ALA A 82 3.65 -11.73 -3.13
CA ALA A 82 3.34 -12.78 -2.16
C ALA A 82 1.84 -13.08 -2.02
N MET A 83 0.97 -12.31 -2.69
CA MET A 83 -0.47 -12.49 -2.61
C MET A 83 -0.88 -13.86 -3.20
N PRO A 84 -1.57 -14.72 -2.43
CA PRO A 84 -2.00 -16.02 -2.92
C PRO A 84 -3.11 -15.87 -3.98
N ARG A 85 -3.11 -16.77 -4.97
CA ARG A 85 -4.14 -16.80 -6.03
C ARG A 85 -5.55 -17.02 -5.48
N ARG A 86 -5.67 -17.74 -4.36
CA ARG A 86 -6.92 -18.00 -3.63
C ARG A 86 -6.66 -17.83 -2.14
N HIS A 87 -7.57 -17.19 -1.45
CA HIS A 87 -7.59 -17.04 -0.01
C HIS A 87 -9.04 -17.01 0.45
N HIS A 88 -9.26 -17.31 1.72
CA HIS A 88 -10.57 -17.18 2.32
C HIS A 88 -10.97 -15.72 2.36
N ALA A 89 -12.16 -15.41 1.85
CA ALA A 89 -12.76 -14.10 2.03
C ALA A 89 -13.19 -13.95 3.49
N PRO A 90 -12.90 -12.82 4.16
CA PRO A 90 -13.40 -12.57 5.50
C PRO A 90 -14.92 -12.50 5.50
N SER A 91 -15.54 -12.70 6.66
CA SER A 91 -16.96 -12.37 6.83
C SER A 91 -17.19 -10.87 6.65
N PRO A 92 -18.41 -10.43 6.27
CA PRO A 92 -18.72 -9.00 6.12
C PRO A 92 -18.47 -8.17 7.39
N GLU A 93 -18.61 -8.78 8.58
CA GLU A 93 -18.33 -8.13 9.85
C GLU A 93 -16.81 -7.95 10.08
N GLU A 94 -16.02 -9.00 9.83
CA GLU A 94 -14.56 -8.94 9.94
C GLU A 94 -13.97 -7.94 8.95
N GLU A 95 -14.47 -7.94 7.72
CA GLU A 95 -14.10 -7.00 6.66
C GLU A 95 -14.37 -5.56 7.11
N ARG A 96 -15.60 -5.27 7.53
CA ARG A 96 -16.00 -3.95 8.00
C ARG A 96 -15.14 -3.49 9.16
N ALA A 97 -14.98 -4.31 10.18
CA ALA A 97 -14.16 -3.96 11.33
C ALA A 97 -12.69 -3.68 10.93
N ALA A 98 -12.17 -4.34 9.88
CA ALA A 98 -10.79 -4.18 9.43
C ALA A 98 -10.60 -2.93 8.57
N LEU A 99 -11.59 -2.57 7.77
CA LEU A 99 -11.51 -1.50 6.77
C LEU A 99 -12.12 -0.17 7.26
N ASP A 100 -12.98 -0.21 8.28
CA ASP A 100 -13.56 0.97 8.93
C ASP A 100 -12.50 1.97 9.44
N PRO A 101 -11.42 1.56 10.11
CA PRO A 101 -10.39 2.48 10.57
C PRO A 101 -9.62 3.15 9.43
N LEU A 102 -9.63 2.55 8.24
CA LEU A 102 -9.07 3.16 7.04
C LEU A 102 -10.04 4.17 6.42
N GLY A 103 -11.33 4.10 6.76
CA GLY A 103 -12.38 4.88 6.12
C GLY A 103 -12.72 4.35 4.73
N ALA A 104 -12.61 3.05 4.50
CA ALA A 104 -13.16 2.44 3.29
C ALA A 104 -14.63 2.10 3.53
N ASP A 105 -15.52 2.69 2.73
CA ASP A 105 -16.95 2.37 2.77
C ASP A 105 -17.26 1.11 1.94
N PRO A 106 -18.44 0.49 2.08
CA PRO A 106 -18.78 -0.73 1.35
C PRO A 106 -18.63 -0.61 -0.17
N ALA A 107 -18.92 0.57 -0.75
CA ALA A 107 -18.80 0.77 -2.20
C ALA A 107 -17.34 0.75 -2.66
N VAL A 108 -16.41 1.27 -1.86
CA VAL A 108 -14.97 1.13 -2.12
C VAL A 108 -14.56 -0.33 -2.11
N VAL A 109 -15.04 -1.09 -1.12
CA VAL A 109 -14.65 -2.49 -0.96
C VAL A 109 -15.20 -3.34 -2.10
N ASP A 110 -16.47 -3.18 -2.46
CA ASP A 110 -17.11 -3.86 -3.59
C ASP A 110 -16.41 -3.50 -4.92
N GLY A 111 -16.08 -2.22 -5.11
CA GLY A 111 -15.33 -1.75 -6.27
C GLY A 111 -13.95 -2.40 -6.39
N LEU A 112 -13.25 -2.59 -5.27
CA LEU A 112 -11.99 -3.31 -5.24
C LEU A 112 -12.18 -4.83 -5.41
N ALA A 113 -13.26 -5.39 -4.87
CA ALA A 113 -13.52 -6.83 -4.90
C ALA A 113 -13.69 -7.39 -6.32
N ASP A 114 -14.23 -6.59 -7.25
CA ASP A 114 -14.37 -6.95 -8.66
C ASP A 114 -13.02 -6.97 -9.44
N LEU A 115 -11.96 -6.45 -8.84
CA LEU A 115 -10.65 -6.35 -9.46
C LEU A 115 -9.73 -7.52 -9.11
N GLY A 116 -8.91 -7.95 -10.09
CA GLY A 116 -7.79 -8.84 -9.81
C GLY A 116 -6.72 -8.16 -8.94
N VAL A 117 -5.88 -8.95 -8.27
CA VAL A 117 -4.85 -8.46 -7.32
C VAL A 117 -4.00 -7.30 -7.88
N ARG A 118 -3.50 -7.42 -9.12
CA ARG A 118 -2.68 -6.36 -9.73
C ARG A 118 -3.48 -5.11 -10.09
N GLN A 119 -4.75 -5.27 -10.47
CA GLN A 119 -5.65 -4.13 -10.73
C GLN A 119 -5.98 -3.40 -9.43
N ARG A 120 -6.29 -4.15 -8.35
CA ARG A 120 -6.45 -3.57 -7.00
C ARG A 120 -5.21 -2.80 -6.59
N ALA A 121 -4.03 -3.42 -6.69
CA ALA A 121 -2.78 -2.78 -6.35
C ALA A 121 -2.57 -1.48 -7.14
N ALA A 122 -2.89 -1.46 -8.44
CA ALA A 122 -2.78 -0.27 -9.28
C ALA A 122 -3.73 0.86 -8.83
N ILE A 123 -5.00 0.55 -8.53
CA ILE A 123 -5.96 1.54 -8.03
C ILE A 123 -5.53 2.08 -6.66
N ILE A 124 -5.13 1.20 -5.74
CA ILE A 124 -4.71 1.59 -4.40
C ILE A 124 -3.49 2.52 -4.49
N THR A 125 -2.46 2.17 -5.25
CA THR A 125 -1.24 3.00 -5.29
C THR A 125 -1.39 4.28 -6.09
N ALA A 126 -2.05 4.24 -7.24
CA ALA A 126 -2.19 5.42 -8.11
C ALA A 126 -3.23 6.41 -7.59
N ASP A 127 -4.37 5.91 -7.13
CA ASP A 127 -5.55 6.75 -6.90
C ASP A 127 -5.82 7.00 -5.40
N ILE A 128 -5.57 6.01 -4.54
CA ILE A 128 -5.77 6.13 -3.08
C ILE A 128 -4.54 6.74 -2.40
N GLU A 129 -3.37 6.15 -2.64
CA GLU A 129 -2.10 6.56 -2.04
C GLU A 129 -1.38 7.64 -2.84
N ARG A 130 -1.70 7.80 -4.13
CA ARG A 130 -1.15 8.82 -5.04
C ARG A 130 0.37 8.78 -5.14
N LEU A 131 0.92 7.57 -5.28
CA LEU A 131 2.35 7.38 -5.50
C LEU A 131 2.78 7.96 -6.85
N ASP A 132 4.08 8.25 -6.96
CA ASP A 132 4.69 8.62 -8.25
C ASP A 132 4.46 7.50 -9.28
N PRO A 133 4.23 7.82 -10.57
CA PRO A 133 4.04 6.80 -11.60
C PRO A 133 5.13 5.73 -11.62
N ARG A 134 6.41 6.07 -11.39
CA ARG A 134 7.52 5.11 -11.36
C ARG A 134 7.44 4.15 -10.17
N ASP A 135 6.91 4.62 -9.06
CA ASP A 135 6.65 3.78 -7.89
C ASP A 135 5.44 2.88 -8.12
N VAL A 136 4.38 3.38 -8.78
CA VAL A 136 3.25 2.54 -9.21
C VAL A 136 3.74 1.43 -10.14
N GLU A 137 4.59 1.74 -11.13
CA GLU A 137 5.20 0.76 -12.02
C GLU A 137 5.95 -0.34 -11.25
N THR A 138 6.71 0.07 -10.22
CA THR A 138 7.45 -0.83 -9.34
C THR A 138 6.51 -1.77 -8.57
N VAL A 139 5.43 -1.25 -8.01
CA VAL A 139 4.45 -2.03 -7.25
C VAL A 139 3.72 -3.04 -8.13
N VAL A 140 3.24 -2.60 -9.30
CA VAL A 140 2.41 -3.43 -10.17
C VAL A 140 3.20 -4.33 -11.11
N GLY A 141 4.50 -4.07 -11.27
CA GLY A 141 5.40 -4.79 -12.18
C GLY A 141 5.05 -4.61 -13.65
N ARG A 142 4.54 -3.43 -14.04
CA ARG A 142 4.27 -3.03 -15.44
C ARG A 142 4.75 -1.61 -15.69
N ARG A 143 5.11 -1.27 -16.93
CA ARG A 143 5.65 0.03 -17.30
C ARG A 143 4.96 0.65 -18.52
N GLY A 144 5.05 1.97 -18.63
CA GLY A 144 4.56 2.77 -19.76
C GLY A 144 3.14 2.41 -20.19
N ALA A 145 2.93 2.21 -21.50
CA ALA A 145 1.62 1.87 -22.07
C ALA A 145 0.99 0.60 -21.45
N GLY A 146 1.79 -0.33 -20.92
CA GLY A 146 1.29 -1.52 -20.23
C GLY A 146 0.66 -1.22 -18.87
N LEU A 147 1.19 -0.21 -18.15
CA LEU A 147 0.61 0.32 -16.93
C LEU A 147 -0.64 1.15 -17.24
N GLU A 148 -0.58 2.02 -18.25
CA GLU A 148 -1.72 2.86 -18.64
C GLU A 148 -2.95 2.02 -18.99
N ARG A 149 -2.78 0.99 -19.84
CA ARG A 149 -3.87 0.06 -20.17
C ARG A 149 -4.40 -0.68 -18.94
N LEU A 150 -3.54 -1.04 -18.00
CA LEU A 150 -3.96 -1.68 -16.75
C LEU A 150 -4.82 -0.71 -15.92
N LEU A 151 -4.39 0.53 -15.76
CA LEU A 151 -5.10 1.55 -14.99
C LEU A 151 -6.44 1.91 -15.63
N VAL A 152 -6.49 2.13 -16.94
CA VAL A 152 -7.74 2.41 -17.66
C VAL A 152 -8.74 1.26 -17.47
N GLY A 153 -8.31 0.02 -17.70
CA GLY A 153 -9.18 -1.15 -17.52
C GLY A 153 -9.62 -1.38 -16.08
N ALA A 154 -8.72 -1.17 -15.11
CA ALA A 154 -9.04 -1.28 -13.69
C ALA A 154 -10.02 -0.20 -13.23
N ARG A 155 -9.83 1.05 -13.66
CA ARG A 155 -10.71 2.18 -13.34
C ARG A 155 -12.11 1.98 -13.91
N GLY A 156 -12.23 1.55 -15.16
CA GLY A 156 -13.52 1.24 -15.78
C GLY A 156 -14.31 0.20 -14.99
N ARG A 157 -13.68 -0.92 -14.62
CA ARG A 157 -14.33 -1.96 -13.79
C ARG A 157 -14.68 -1.47 -12.40
N TYR A 158 -13.74 -0.79 -11.73
CA TYR A 158 -13.95 -0.23 -10.40
C TYR A 158 -15.16 0.69 -10.37
N VAL A 159 -15.30 1.59 -11.35
CA VAL A 159 -16.40 2.54 -11.44
C VAL A 159 -17.73 1.83 -11.64
N VAL A 160 -17.80 0.84 -12.54
CA VAL A 160 -19.03 0.06 -12.77
C VAL A 160 -19.47 -0.65 -11.48
N ALA A 161 -18.55 -1.32 -10.79
CA ALA A 161 -18.84 -2.00 -9.53
C ALA A 161 -19.23 -1.00 -8.41
N TYR A 162 -18.49 0.10 -8.27
CA TYR A 162 -18.79 1.15 -7.29
C TYR A 162 -20.17 1.78 -7.51
N ALA A 163 -20.54 2.04 -8.78
CA ALA A 163 -21.81 2.64 -9.13
C ALA A 163 -23.01 1.71 -8.86
N ALA A 164 -22.82 0.39 -8.93
CA ALA A 164 -23.85 -0.61 -8.65
C ALA A 164 -24.26 -0.66 -7.17
N VAL A 165 -23.42 -0.16 -6.25
CA VAL A 165 -23.74 -0.13 -4.82
C VAL A 165 -24.78 0.96 -4.51
N PRO A 166 -25.93 0.62 -3.89
CA PRO A 166 -26.99 1.56 -3.58
C PRO A 166 -26.50 2.76 -2.75
N LEU A 167 -27.00 3.95 -3.06
CA LEU A 167 -26.63 5.19 -2.34
C LEU A 167 -26.89 5.09 -0.83
N ALA A 168 -27.96 4.44 -0.41
CA ALA A 168 -28.30 4.22 1.00
C ALA A 168 -27.26 3.36 1.75
N SER A 169 -26.49 2.54 1.03
CA SER A 169 -25.41 1.71 1.58
C SER A 169 -24.07 2.44 1.62
N ARG A 170 -23.97 3.62 1.00
CA ARG A 170 -22.77 4.46 1.03
C ARG A 170 -22.79 5.24 2.35
N ARG A 171 -21.68 5.21 3.09
CA ARG A 171 -21.55 6.01 4.32
C ARG A 171 -21.67 7.50 4.01
N ASP A 172 -22.00 8.24 5.07
CA ASP A 172 -22.09 9.70 5.13
C ASP A 172 -21.10 10.41 4.18
N PRO A 173 -21.53 11.35 3.32
CA PRO A 173 -20.65 12.16 2.50
C PRO A 173 -19.53 12.89 3.24
N ASP A 174 -19.64 13.07 4.55
CA ASP A 174 -18.61 13.67 5.39
C ASP A 174 -17.62 12.68 6.02
N ALA A 175 -17.63 11.40 5.60
CA ALA A 175 -16.80 10.31 6.10
C ALA A 175 -15.29 10.48 5.83
N GLY A 176 -14.65 11.47 6.44
CA GLY A 176 -13.20 11.60 6.53
C GLY A 176 -12.44 11.81 5.22
N PRO A 177 -11.11 12.00 5.30
CA PRO A 177 -10.30 12.39 4.15
C PRO A 177 -10.15 11.30 3.08
N LEU A 178 -10.24 10.01 3.45
CA LEU A 178 -10.05 8.90 2.51
C LEU A 178 -11.28 8.72 1.61
N VAL A 179 -12.51 8.70 2.17
CA VAL A 179 -13.75 8.56 1.39
C VAL A 179 -13.89 9.72 0.41
N ARG A 180 -13.64 10.96 0.85
CA ARG A 180 -13.65 12.13 -0.05
C ARG A 180 -12.65 11.97 -1.19
N ARG A 181 -11.47 11.43 -0.92
CA ARG A 181 -10.41 11.21 -1.92
C ARG A 181 -10.78 10.13 -2.93
N ILE A 182 -11.35 9.02 -2.47
CA ILE A 182 -11.78 7.92 -3.33
C ILE A 182 -12.99 8.33 -4.17
N ARG A 183 -13.96 9.07 -3.62
CA ARG A 183 -15.06 9.66 -4.39
C ARG A 183 -14.58 10.65 -5.45
N ALA A 184 -13.60 11.48 -5.12
CA ALA A 184 -13.01 12.39 -6.11
C ALA A 184 -12.32 11.64 -7.27
N VAL A 185 -11.81 10.42 -7.04
CA VAL A 185 -11.28 9.56 -8.11
C VAL A 185 -12.43 8.99 -8.94
N ALA A 186 -13.46 8.43 -8.30
CA ALA A 186 -14.63 7.90 -9.00
C ALA A 186 -15.32 8.96 -9.86
N ALA A 187 -15.52 10.17 -9.32
CA ALA A 187 -16.12 11.31 -10.02
C ALA A 187 -15.30 11.77 -11.23
N ARG A 188 -13.97 11.87 -11.10
CA ARG A 188 -13.07 12.25 -12.22
C ARG A 188 -12.96 11.19 -13.32
N THR A 189 -13.38 9.96 -13.04
CA THR A 189 -13.38 8.86 -14.01
C THR A 189 -14.73 8.74 -14.72
N LEU A 190 -15.79 9.37 -14.17
CA LEU A 190 -17.15 9.37 -14.70
C LEU A 190 -17.48 10.60 -15.59
N THR A 191 -16.57 11.57 -15.67
CA THR A 191 -16.65 12.77 -16.52
C THR A 191 -15.67 12.67 -17.67
#